data_AF-A0AA39K0F2-F1
#
_entry.id   AF-A0AA39K0F2-F1
#
_cell.length_a   1.000
_cell.length_b   1.000
_cell.length_c   1.000
_cell.angle_alpha   90.00
_cell.angle_beta   90.00
_cell.angle_gamma   90.00
#
_symmetry.space_group_name_H-M   'P 1'
#
loop_
_entity.id
_entity.type
_entity.pdbx_description
1 polymer ?
#
loop_
_entity_poly.entity_id
_entity_poly.type
_entity_poly.pdbx_seq_one_letter_code
_entity_poly.pdbx_strand_id
1 'polypeptide(L)'
;MSSPSSIRSSALHWGQACIHCRRRKMRCDGARPICGQCSRANRSEDCQYKDSQGRTKMEILEENISRVETRIRELENPQELGPSVVLSDPYSINGSFSDSIPPLGYGWWTLPDPPLEIKTVLIDKFLDCASEYGFFLNVSRFRSAALDPSAYYSRPLPALMTTVYLLGIFLSHTTSSTLHEKTLLERALTDVSGALSNNHHPQKFLQTIQAEILLAYYFLASGRFLEGKYHVTTAVSLGLSTGLTKIRSDRNTSTGPMSILPAPQDAIEEGERVDACWTGLILDKCWAVALASVPNSKCPSDIVGIQVDTPWPLEVNDYENGGFPSSMTCSYTIQKYFKGAPASGGNEMSTKALHVKASLLWERATDLIRNWKPDMDEQEAIDFYASFAALDALLEDLRSSLPSPDAVTNPTSVKRRTLFVAHNLTYAAIMQLYGLFAKVDKESNDKVLMAARAVFRMTGTVPHGSSINPIIGTVWVSAGQVLLEELVTLRASRSAHDPAKNEETELFSVFNAGFQDMIILAESSILLSESVRCIPR
;
A
#
# COMPACT_ATOMS: atom_id res chain seq x y z
N MET A 1 -19.13 -38.23 -53.99
CA MET A 1 -18.07 -37.33 -53.49
C MET A 1 -18.50 -36.83 -52.13
N SER A 2 -17.73 -37.22 -51.11
CA SER A 2 -17.54 -36.61 -49.78
C SER A 2 -18.77 -36.41 -48.86
N SER A 3 -18.89 -37.30 -47.87
CA SER A 3 -19.71 -37.17 -46.65
C SER A 3 -19.30 -35.97 -45.78
N PRO A 4 -20.17 -35.50 -44.87
CA PRO A 4 -19.72 -34.98 -43.59
C PRO A 4 -20.26 -35.81 -42.43
N SER A 5 -19.31 -36.15 -41.58
CA SER A 5 -19.33 -36.97 -40.38
C SER A 5 -20.33 -36.53 -39.31
N SER A 6 -21.13 -37.51 -38.85
CA SER A 6 -21.91 -37.47 -37.61
C SER A 6 -21.00 -37.30 -36.40
N ILE A 7 -20.93 -36.08 -35.86
CA ILE A 7 -20.30 -35.82 -34.56
C ILE A 7 -21.30 -36.25 -33.49
N ARG A 8 -21.01 -37.38 -32.85
CA ARG A 8 -21.73 -37.85 -31.65
C ARG A 8 -21.67 -36.76 -30.58
N SER A 9 -22.85 -36.28 -30.17
CA SER A 9 -22.98 -35.29 -29.10
C SER A 9 -22.57 -35.89 -27.77
N SER A 10 -21.40 -35.49 -27.28
CA SER A 10 -21.00 -35.68 -25.89
C SER A 10 -22.07 -35.13 -24.96
N ALA A 11 -22.47 -35.90 -23.95
CA ALA A 11 -23.36 -35.41 -22.90
C ALA A 11 -22.70 -34.22 -22.21
N LEU A 12 -23.34 -33.05 -22.23
CA LEU A 12 -22.87 -31.86 -21.52
C LEU A 12 -22.80 -32.16 -20.02
N HIS A 13 -21.67 -31.82 -19.40
CA HIS A 13 -21.49 -31.93 -17.96
C HIS A 13 -22.54 -31.08 -17.22
N TRP A 14 -22.94 -31.57 -16.03
CA TRP A 14 -23.98 -30.97 -15.20
C TRP A 14 -23.66 -29.49 -14.93
N GLY A 15 -24.56 -28.58 -15.34
CA GLY A 15 -24.40 -27.14 -15.13
C GLY A 15 -24.03 -26.29 -16.37
N GLN A 16 -23.74 -26.88 -17.54
CA GLN A 16 -23.31 -26.14 -18.74
C GLN A 16 -24.43 -25.76 -19.74
N ALA A 17 -25.71 -26.02 -19.43
CA ALA A 17 -26.82 -25.57 -20.27
C ALA A 17 -27.15 -24.08 -20.04
N CYS A 18 -27.54 -23.35 -21.09
CA CYS A 18 -27.96 -21.95 -20.94
C CYS A 18 -29.22 -21.82 -20.06
N ILE A 19 -29.38 -20.65 -19.42
CA ILE A 19 -30.44 -20.38 -18.44
C ILE A 19 -31.83 -20.58 -19.06
N HIS A 20 -32.03 -20.17 -20.31
CA HIS A 20 -33.30 -20.31 -21.01
C HIS A 20 -33.69 -21.78 -21.23
N CYS A 21 -32.78 -22.60 -21.77
CA CYS A 21 -33.03 -24.03 -21.96
C CYS A 21 -33.23 -24.78 -20.64
N ARG A 22 -32.53 -24.38 -19.58
CA ARG A 22 -32.70 -24.94 -18.23
C ARG A 22 -34.09 -24.65 -17.65
N ARG A 23 -34.57 -23.40 -17.75
CA ARG A 23 -35.92 -23.01 -17.30
C ARG A 23 -37.02 -23.78 -18.03
N ARG A 24 -36.85 -24.01 -19.32
CA ARG A 24 -37.82 -24.77 -20.15
C ARG A 24 -37.63 -26.29 -20.09
N LYS A 25 -36.67 -26.80 -19.31
CA LYS A 25 -36.34 -28.22 -19.19
C LYS A 25 -36.13 -28.92 -20.55
N MET A 26 -35.48 -28.22 -21.48
CA MET A 26 -35.22 -28.71 -22.84
C MET A 26 -33.72 -28.90 -23.09
N ARG A 27 -33.37 -29.77 -24.04
CA ARG A 27 -31.97 -30.10 -24.36
C ARG A 27 -31.24 -28.88 -24.94
N CYS A 28 -30.12 -28.51 -24.31
CA CYS A 28 -29.20 -27.47 -24.79
C CYS A 28 -27.99 -28.16 -25.43
N ASP A 29 -27.42 -27.56 -26.47
CA ASP A 29 -26.20 -28.03 -27.15
C ASP A 29 -24.92 -27.34 -26.65
N GLY A 30 -25.04 -26.33 -25.78
CA GLY A 30 -23.91 -25.70 -25.10
C GLY A 30 -23.04 -24.80 -25.98
N ALA A 31 -23.43 -24.56 -27.24
CA ALA A 31 -22.70 -23.66 -28.14
C ALA A 31 -22.73 -22.22 -27.60
N ARG A 32 -21.58 -21.53 -27.65
CA ARG A 32 -21.40 -20.12 -27.26
C ARG A 32 -21.12 -19.26 -28.50
N PRO A 33 -21.60 -18.01 -28.60
CA PRO A 33 -22.31 -17.25 -27.56
C PRO A 33 -23.79 -17.62 -27.39
N ILE A 34 -24.43 -18.20 -28.41
CA ILE A 34 -25.86 -18.59 -28.40
C ILE A 34 -25.98 -20.08 -28.73
N CYS A 35 -26.77 -20.81 -27.94
CA CYS A 35 -27.03 -22.23 -28.19
C CYS A 35 -27.91 -22.42 -29.44
N GLY A 36 -27.70 -23.50 -30.20
CA GLY A 36 -28.41 -23.73 -31.48
C GLY A 36 -29.92 -23.87 -31.33
N GLN A 37 -30.39 -24.20 -30.12
CA GLN A 37 -31.81 -24.27 -29.80
C GLN A 37 -32.44 -22.88 -29.58
N CYS A 38 -31.73 -21.96 -28.93
CA CYS A 38 -32.16 -20.56 -28.76
C CYS A 38 -32.05 -19.77 -30.07
N SER A 39 -31.04 -20.08 -30.89
CA SER A 39 -30.90 -19.50 -32.24
C SER A 39 -32.10 -19.87 -33.13
N ARG A 40 -32.47 -21.16 -33.20
CA ARG A 40 -33.63 -21.63 -33.97
C ARG A 40 -34.97 -21.09 -33.48
N ALA A 41 -35.08 -20.76 -32.19
CA ALA A 41 -36.28 -20.18 -31.60
C ALA A 41 -36.38 -18.66 -31.79
N ASN A 42 -35.42 -18.02 -32.46
CA ASN A 42 -35.28 -16.57 -32.61
C ASN A 42 -35.31 -15.82 -31.26
N ARG A 43 -34.65 -16.40 -30.25
CA ARG A 43 -34.53 -15.89 -28.88
C ARG A 43 -33.05 -15.85 -28.48
N SER A 44 -32.25 -15.21 -29.33
CA SER A 44 -30.81 -15.03 -29.13
C SER A 44 -30.50 -14.20 -27.88
N GLU A 45 -31.27 -13.14 -27.64
CA GLU A 45 -31.09 -12.20 -26.52
C GLU A 45 -31.35 -12.84 -25.14
N ASP A 46 -32.21 -13.85 -25.07
CA ASP A 46 -32.54 -14.59 -23.85
C ASP A 46 -31.53 -15.71 -23.55
N CYS A 47 -30.58 -15.98 -24.46
CA CYS A 47 -29.64 -17.08 -24.36
C CYS A 47 -28.41 -16.71 -23.51
N GLN A 48 -28.57 -16.72 -22.19
CA GLN A 48 -27.50 -16.37 -21.26
C GLN A 48 -26.92 -17.62 -20.58
N TYR A 49 -25.60 -17.69 -20.46
CA TYR A 49 -24.89 -18.65 -19.63
C TYR A 49 -24.46 -17.95 -18.34
N LYS A 50 -24.49 -18.65 -17.19
CA LYS A 50 -23.85 -18.09 -15.98
C LYS A 50 -22.34 -18.16 -16.18
N ASP A 51 -21.68 -17.02 -16.27
CA ASP A 51 -20.22 -16.96 -16.26
C ASP A 51 -19.70 -17.33 -14.87
N SER A 52 -18.71 -18.21 -14.85
CA SER A 52 -18.06 -18.74 -13.65
C SER A 52 -17.06 -17.71 -13.10
N GLN A 53 -17.55 -16.57 -12.63
CA GLN A 53 -16.77 -15.61 -11.85
C GLN A 53 -17.61 -15.09 -10.67
N GLY A 54 -17.16 -15.41 -9.45
CA GLY A 54 -17.64 -14.84 -8.18
C GLY A 54 -18.55 -15.77 -7.36
N ARG A 55 -18.18 -15.96 -6.08
CA ARG A 55 -19.05 -16.57 -5.05
C ARG A 55 -20.39 -15.83 -5.04
N THR A 56 -21.49 -16.56 -5.09
CA THR A 56 -22.82 -15.94 -5.17
C THR A 56 -23.18 -15.29 -3.83
N LYS A 57 -23.96 -14.20 -3.87
CA LYS A 57 -24.51 -13.59 -2.63
C LYS A 57 -25.24 -14.62 -1.76
N MET A 58 -25.80 -15.67 -2.35
CA MET A 58 -26.47 -16.76 -1.66
C MET A 58 -25.49 -17.61 -0.83
N GLU A 59 -24.33 -17.98 -1.39
CA GLU A 59 -23.28 -18.70 -0.66
C GLU A 59 -22.68 -17.84 0.46
N ILE A 60 -22.53 -16.53 0.25
CA ILE A 60 -22.08 -15.60 1.30
C ILE A 60 -23.13 -15.50 2.41
N LEU A 61 -24.42 -15.50 2.08
CA LEU A 61 -25.48 -15.51 3.09
C LEU A 61 -25.56 -16.85 3.83
N GLU A 62 -25.41 -17.99 3.15
CA GLU A 62 -25.40 -19.32 3.79
C GLU A 62 -24.21 -19.49 4.74
N GLU A 63 -23.01 -19.02 4.34
CA GLU A 63 -21.83 -19.00 5.21
C GLU A 63 -22.03 -18.10 6.44
N ASN A 64 -22.67 -16.94 6.25
CA ASN A 64 -23.00 -16.05 7.35
C ASN A 64 -24.05 -16.63 8.30
N ILE A 65 -25.08 -17.30 7.77
CA ILE A 65 -26.09 -18.00 8.57
C ILE A 65 -25.42 -19.10 9.39
N SER A 66 -24.59 -19.93 8.77
CA SER A 66 -23.86 -21.00 9.48
C SER A 66 -22.96 -20.45 10.60
N ARG A 67 -22.27 -19.34 10.35
CA ARG A 67 -21.43 -18.66 11.35
C ARG A 67 -22.24 -18.09 12.51
N VAL A 68 -23.39 -17.46 12.21
CA VAL A 68 -24.27 -16.89 13.25
C VAL A 68 -24.94 -17.99 14.07
N GLU A 69 -25.40 -19.07 13.44
CA GLU A 69 -25.99 -20.22 14.14
C GLU A 69 -24.97 -20.91 15.06
N THR A 70 -23.71 -21.01 14.63
CA THR A 70 -22.62 -21.54 15.47
C THR A 70 -22.38 -20.64 16.68
N ARG A 71 -22.35 -19.32 16.47
CA ARG A 71 -22.16 -18.35 17.56
C ARG A 71 -23.34 -18.32 18.54
N ILE A 72 -24.56 -18.49 18.07
CA ILE A 72 -25.74 -18.61 18.92
C ILE A 72 -25.63 -19.89 19.77
N ARG A 73 -25.23 -21.02 19.17
CA ARG A 73 -25.06 -22.29 19.88
C ARG A 73 -23.97 -22.21 20.97
N GLU A 74 -22.89 -21.48 20.72
CA GLU A 74 -21.84 -21.18 21.71
C GLU A 74 -22.34 -20.32 22.87
N LEU A 75 -23.25 -19.38 22.60
CA LEU A 75 -23.82 -18.48 23.61
C LEU A 75 -24.97 -19.12 24.40
N GLU A 76 -25.73 -20.03 23.78
CA GLU A 76 -26.85 -20.75 24.40
C GLU A 76 -26.40 -21.88 25.32
N ASN A 77 -25.18 -22.43 25.15
CA ASN A 77 -24.63 -23.51 25.99
C ASN A 77 -23.26 -23.15 26.61
N PRO A 78 -23.21 -22.21 27.59
CA PRO A 78 -21.94 -21.79 28.22
C PRO A 78 -21.27 -22.86 29.09
N GLN A 79 -21.91 -24.02 29.31
CA GLN A 79 -21.44 -25.07 30.23
C GLN A 79 -20.54 -26.15 29.59
N GLU A 80 -20.36 -26.18 28.26
CA GLU A 80 -19.50 -27.17 27.58
C GLU A 80 -18.04 -26.72 27.36
N LEU A 81 -17.63 -25.53 27.84
CA LEU A 81 -16.25 -25.03 27.74
C LEU A 81 -15.64 -24.72 29.11
N GLY A 82 -15.08 -25.73 29.79
CA GLY A 82 -14.02 -25.55 30.82
C GLY A 82 -14.44 -24.85 32.13
N PRO A 83 -13.59 -24.89 33.18
CA PRO A 83 -14.02 -24.61 34.54
C PRO A 83 -14.32 -23.13 34.78
N SER A 84 -15.38 -22.90 35.57
CA SER A 84 -15.89 -21.61 35.99
C SER A 84 -14.79 -20.66 36.49
N VAL A 85 -14.79 -19.43 35.99
CA VAL A 85 -13.97 -18.32 36.51
C VAL A 85 -14.40 -18.05 37.95
N VAL A 86 -13.60 -18.51 38.91
CA VAL A 86 -13.75 -18.13 40.32
C VAL A 86 -13.25 -16.70 40.47
N LEU A 87 -14.18 -15.76 40.74
CA LEU A 87 -13.84 -14.40 41.12
C LEU A 87 -13.08 -14.43 42.45
N SER A 88 -11.83 -13.95 42.42
CA SER A 88 -11.00 -13.81 43.62
C SER A 88 -11.33 -12.50 44.35
N ASP A 89 -11.58 -12.62 45.65
CA ASP A 89 -11.87 -11.51 46.56
C ASP A 89 -10.63 -10.62 46.77
N PRO A 90 -10.70 -9.29 46.49
CA PRO A 90 -9.56 -8.38 46.56
C PRO A 90 -9.02 -8.10 47.98
N TYR A 91 -9.54 -8.73 49.05
CA TYR A 91 -9.07 -8.50 50.44
C TYR A 91 -8.39 -9.68 51.14
N SER A 92 -8.10 -10.80 50.46
CA SER A 92 -7.28 -11.87 51.06
C SER A 92 -5.79 -11.54 51.00
N ILE A 93 -5.33 -10.60 51.83
CA ILE A 93 -3.92 -10.42 52.15
C ILE A 93 -3.56 -11.44 53.23
N ASN A 94 -2.92 -12.54 52.85
CA ASN A 94 -1.96 -13.25 53.68
C ASN A 94 -1.16 -14.24 52.82
N GLY A 95 -0.06 -13.74 52.27
CA GLY A 95 0.93 -14.52 51.56
C GLY A 95 2.18 -13.68 51.39
N SER A 96 3.18 -13.93 52.23
CA SER A 96 4.51 -13.32 52.18
C SER A 96 5.08 -13.31 50.76
N PHE A 97 5.25 -12.12 50.18
CA PHE A 97 5.99 -11.94 48.93
C PHE A 97 7.48 -12.17 49.22
N SER A 98 7.94 -13.35 48.80
CA SER A 98 9.34 -13.58 48.48
C SER A 98 9.65 -12.78 47.21
N ASP A 99 10.58 -11.83 47.31
CA ASP A 99 11.23 -11.19 46.18
C ASP A 99 11.94 -12.26 45.34
N SER A 100 11.24 -12.78 44.33
CA SER A 100 11.83 -13.58 43.28
C SER A 100 11.38 -13.02 41.95
N ILE A 101 12.25 -12.17 41.39
CA ILE A 101 12.25 -11.77 39.99
C ILE A 101 12.10 -13.05 39.14
N PRO A 102 11.08 -13.18 38.27
CA PRO A 102 10.99 -14.33 37.38
C PRO A 102 12.23 -14.35 36.48
N PRO A 103 12.83 -15.51 36.20
CA PRO A 103 13.95 -15.60 35.28
C PRO A 103 13.52 -15.03 33.91
N LEU A 104 14.42 -14.25 33.29
CA LEU A 104 14.31 -13.51 32.03
C LEU A 104 13.88 -14.31 30.77
N GLY A 105 13.36 -15.53 30.92
CA GLY A 105 13.12 -16.49 29.83
C GLY A 105 11.66 -16.84 29.50
N TYR A 106 10.65 -16.45 30.29
CA TYR A 106 9.26 -16.83 30.01
C TYR A 106 8.33 -15.62 29.94
N GLY A 107 7.87 -15.28 28.73
CA GLY A 107 6.70 -14.42 28.52
C GLY A 107 6.94 -12.91 28.42
N TRP A 108 8.15 -12.42 28.11
CA TRP A 108 8.40 -10.96 28.03
C TRP A 108 7.45 -10.22 27.07
N TRP A 109 6.97 -10.89 26.01
CA TRP A 109 6.02 -10.35 25.03
C TRP A 109 4.62 -10.09 25.62
N THR A 110 4.31 -10.67 26.79
CA THR A 110 3.07 -10.40 27.53
C THR A 110 3.22 -9.21 28.49
N LEU A 111 4.43 -8.71 28.74
CA LEU A 111 4.65 -7.54 29.59
C LEU A 111 4.35 -6.23 28.84
N PRO A 112 3.73 -5.21 29.48
CA PRO A 112 3.51 -3.91 28.87
C PRO A 112 4.81 -3.18 28.46
N ASP A 113 5.88 -3.34 29.24
CA ASP A 113 7.21 -2.81 28.94
C ASP A 113 8.22 -3.98 29.03
N PRO A 114 8.78 -4.43 27.89
CA PRO A 114 9.80 -5.48 27.87
C PRO A 114 11.09 -5.09 28.60
N PRO A 115 11.93 -6.06 29.01
CA PRO A 115 13.29 -5.80 29.50
C PRO A 115 14.08 -4.91 28.53
N LEU A 116 14.94 -4.05 29.07
CA LEU A 116 15.65 -3.01 28.30
C LEU A 116 16.48 -3.59 27.16
N GLU A 117 17.10 -4.75 27.36
CA GLU A 117 17.92 -5.42 26.36
C GLU A 117 17.07 -5.83 25.14
N ILE A 118 15.91 -6.44 25.40
CA ILE A 118 14.98 -6.88 24.36
C ILE A 118 14.39 -5.66 23.64
N LYS A 119 13.96 -4.67 24.41
CA LYS A 119 13.44 -3.41 23.90
C LYS A 119 14.42 -2.72 22.96
N THR A 120 15.71 -2.65 23.34
CA THR A 120 16.78 -2.06 22.52
C THR A 120 16.93 -2.81 21.21
N VAL A 121 17.01 -4.14 21.25
CA VAL A 121 17.15 -4.96 20.03
C VAL A 121 15.97 -4.76 19.07
N LEU A 122 14.73 -4.79 19.57
CA LEU A 122 13.55 -4.64 18.71
C LEU A 122 13.45 -3.25 18.10
N ILE A 123 13.73 -2.20 18.88
CA ILE A 123 13.72 -0.82 18.40
C ILE A 123 14.81 -0.65 17.33
N ASP A 124 16.04 -1.10 17.59
CA ASP A 124 17.14 -0.95 16.64
C ASP A 124 16.85 -1.71 15.33
N LYS A 125 16.30 -2.93 15.42
CA LYS A 125 15.87 -3.70 14.25
C LYS A 125 14.81 -3.01 13.41
N PHE A 126 13.82 -2.41 14.06
CA PHE A 126 12.81 -1.60 13.36
C PHE A 126 13.46 -0.36 12.72
N LEU A 127 14.30 0.37 13.46
CA LEU A 127 14.89 1.63 13.01
C LEU A 127 15.80 1.45 11.78
N ASP A 128 16.43 0.29 11.61
CA ASP A 128 17.22 -0.05 10.41
C ASP A 128 16.42 0.08 9.11
N CYS A 129 15.09 -0.15 9.16
CA CYS A 129 14.20 -0.12 8.00
C CYS A 129 13.04 0.88 8.10
N ALA A 130 13.01 1.71 9.15
CA ALA A 130 11.86 2.55 9.48
C ALA A 130 11.41 3.48 8.32
N SER A 131 12.34 3.89 7.44
CA SER A 131 12.02 4.67 6.23
C SER A 131 11.13 3.94 5.23
N GLU A 132 11.22 2.61 5.17
CA GLU A 132 10.42 1.77 4.26
C GLU A 132 8.99 1.57 4.77
N TYR A 133 8.76 1.82 6.07
CA TYR A 133 7.49 1.60 6.76
C TYR A 133 6.81 2.92 7.17
N GLY A 134 7.21 4.05 6.57
CA GLY A 134 6.55 5.33 6.80
C GLY A 134 6.77 5.90 8.20
N PHE A 135 7.93 5.65 8.81
CA PHE A 135 8.30 6.33 10.04
C PHE A 135 8.72 7.78 9.78
N PHE A 136 7.91 8.73 10.24
CA PHE A 136 8.08 10.16 10.03
C PHE A 136 8.62 10.91 11.26
N LEU A 137 8.62 10.30 12.44
CA LEU A 137 9.20 10.90 13.64
C LEU A 137 10.73 10.97 13.56
N ASN A 138 11.35 11.92 14.24
CA ASN A 138 12.80 12.02 14.32
C ASN A 138 13.36 10.79 15.06
N VAL A 139 14.16 9.99 14.34
CA VAL A 139 14.70 8.71 14.81
C VAL A 139 15.50 8.87 16.10
N SER A 140 16.37 9.88 16.17
CA SER A 140 17.24 10.12 17.32
C SER A 140 16.43 10.50 18.56
N ARG A 141 15.46 11.41 18.42
CA ARG A 141 14.55 11.83 19.51
C ARG A 141 13.69 10.67 19.98
N PHE A 142 13.09 9.93 19.05
CA PHE A 142 12.27 8.76 19.37
C PHE A 142 13.08 7.71 20.13
N ARG A 143 14.25 7.31 19.61
CA ARG A 143 15.09 6.27 20.23
C ARG A 143 15.53 6.68 21.63
N SER A 144 15.95 7.94 21.81
CA SER A 144 16.34 8.47 23.12
C SER A 144 15.18 8.44 24.11
N ALA A 145 14.00 8.92 23.71
CA ALA A 145 12.82 8.94 24.57
C ALA A 145 12.27 7.55 24.88
N ALA A 146 12.38 6.61 23.92
CA ALA A 146 11.92 5.24 24.09
C ALA A 146 12.77 4.47 25.11
N LEU A 147 14.09 4.69 25.10
CA LEU A 147 15.04 3.95 25.94
C LEU A 147 15.32 4.61 27.29
N ASP A 148 14.93 5.87 27.49
CA ASP A 148 15.12 6.57 28.76
C ASP A 148 14.11 6.08 29.83
N PRO A 149 14.57 5.43 30.92
CA PRO A 149 13.69 4.98 31.99
C PRO A 149 13.07 6.15 32.78
N SER A 150 13.71 7.32 32.77
CA SER A 150 13.33 8.50 33.54
C SER A 150 12.36 9.44 32.83
N ALA A 151 12.15 9.25 31.52
CA ALA A 151 11.31 10.05 30.64
C ALA A 151 9.79 9.85 30.86
N TYR A 152 9.25 10.10 32.05
CA TYR A 152 7.84 9.77 32.35
C TYR A 152 6.82 10.50 31.44
N TYR A 153 7.06 11.77 31.13
CA TYR A 153 6.15 12.60 30.31
C TYR A 153 6.49 12.64 28.82
N SER A 154 7.71 12.22 28.45
CA SER A 154 8.20 12.19 27.08
C SER A 154 8.30 10.77 26.51
N ARG A 155 8.01 9.74 27.32
CA ARG A 155 7.96 8.36 26.87
C ARG A 155 6.93 8.22 25.74
N PRO A 156 7.29 7.58 24.62
CA PRO A 156 6.34 7.38 23.53
C PRO A 156 5.12 6.59 23.97
N LEU A 157 4.00 6.83 23.29
CA LEU A 157 2.72 6.19 23.57
C LEU A 157 2.85 4.65 23.55
N PRO A 158 2.14 3.92 24.43
CA PRO A 158 2.08 2.47 24.40
C PRO A 158 1.70 1.93 23.00
N ALA A 159 0.73 2.57 22.35
CA ALA A 159 0.31 2.26 20.98
C ALA A 159 1.46 2.27 19.98
N LEU A 160 2.31 3.30 20.03
CA LEU A 160 3.48 3.41 19.16
C LEU A 160 4.54 2.36 19.54
N MET A 161 4.82 2.21 20.83
CA MET A 161 5.84 1.27 21.32
C MET A 161 5.49 -0.18 20.99
N THR A 162 4.27 -0.62 21.27
CA THR A 162 3.81 -1.98 20.96
C THR A 162 3.87 -2.25 19.45
N THR A 163 3.50 -1.27 18.61
CA THR A 163 3.57 -1.39 17.16
C THR A 163 5.02 -1.49 16.66
N VAL A 164 5.94 -0.72 17.25
CA VAL A 164 7.38 -0.81 16.95
C VAL A 164 7.95 -2.17 17.36
N TYR A 165 7.54 -2.72 18.50
CA TYR A 165 7.96 -4.07 18.91
C TYR A 165 7.42 -5.15 17.97
N LEU A 166 6.16 -5.04 17.55
CA LEU A 166 5.55 -5.93 16.56
C LEU A 166 6.36 -5.94 15.26
N LEU A 167 6.68 -4.77 14.72
CA LEU A 167 7.48 -4.67 13.51
C LEU A 167 8.91 -5.18 13.73
N GLY A 168 9.55 -4.85 14.85
CA GLY A 168 10.88 -5.38 15.19
C GLY A 168 10.93 -6.90 15.20
N ILE A 169 9.87 -7.56 15.71
CA ILE A 169 9.71 -9.02 15.62
C ILE A 169 9.50 -9.46 14.17
N PHE A 170 8.53 -8.88 13.47
CA PHE A 170 8.14 -9.25 12.12
C PHE A 170 9.35 -9.22 11.16
N LEU A 171 10.19 -8.19 11.29
CA LEU A 171 11.37 -7.95 10.47
C LEU A 171 12.59 -8.81 10.88
N SER A 172 12.57 -9.42 12.06
CA SER A 172 13.68 -10.26 12.53
C SER A 172 13.66 -11.67 11.92
N HIS A 173 12.58 -12.07 11.22
CA HIS A 173 12.42 -13.36 10.55
C HIS A 173 12.73 -14.61 11.41
N THR A 174 12.59 -14.52 12.74
CA THR A 174 12.87 -15.63 13.65
C THR A 174 11.68 -16.61 13.76
N THR A 175 11.92 -17.90 13.50
CA THR A 175 10.90 -18.97 13.42
C THR A 175 10.11 -19.20 14.71
N SER A 176 10.63 -18.79 15.88
CA SER A 176 9.97 -18.95 17.19
C SER A 176 8.91 -17.87 17.50
N SER A 177 8.61 -16.97 16.56
CA SER A 177 7.97 -15.68 16.87
C SER A 177 6.50 -15.52 16.50
N THR A 178 5.87 -16.54 15.91
CA THR A 178 4.46 -16.45 15.47
C THR A 178 3.50 -16.20 16.63
N LEU A 179 3.77 -16.77 17.81
CA LEU A 179 2.99 -16.50 19.02
C LEU A 179 3.19 -15.06 19.52
N HIS A 180 4.43 -14.58 19.53
CA HIS A 180 4.76 -13.22 20.00
C HIS A 180 4.14 -12.16 19.09
N GLU A 181 4.25 -12.35 17.77
CA GLU A 181 3.66 -11.47 16.75
C GLU A 181 2.15 -11.36 16.95
N LYS A 182 1.45 -12.50 17.15
CA LYS A 182 0.01 -12.50 17.41
C LYS A 182 -0.34 -11.70 18.68
N THR A 183 0.35 -11.95 19.80
CA THR A 183 0.07 -11.25 21.06
C THR A 183 0.35 -9.75 20.96
N LEU A 184 1.46 -9.36 20.33
CA LEU A 184 1.80 -7.94 20.14
C LEU A 184 0.85 -7.26 19.16
N LEU A 185 0.37 -7.95 18.12
CA LEU A 185 -0.64 -7.41 17.23
C LEU A 185 -1.96 -7.15 17.95
N GLU A 186 -2.47 -8.12 18.71
CA GLU A 186 -3.71 -7.95 19.51
C GLU A 186 -3.60 -6.77 20.48
N ARG A 187 -2.42 -6.61 21.09
CA ARG A 187 -2.13 -5.46 21.96
C ARG A 187 -2.04 -4.15 21.19
N ALA A 188 -1.33 -4.11 20.07
CA ALA A 188 -1.17 -2.88 19.29
C ALA A 188 -2.53 -2.35 18.81
N LEU A 189 -3.42 -3.24 18.37
CA LEU A 189 -4.79 -2.89 17.99
C LEU A 189 -5.59 -2.33 19.18
N THR A 190 -5.43 -2.93 20.36
CA THR A 190 -6.08 -2.45 21.59
C THR A 190 -5.54 -1.07 22.00
N ASP A 191 -4.22 -0.92 22.05
CA ASP A 191 -3.55 0.31 22.47
C ASP A 191 -3.88 1.48 21.54
N VAL A 192 -3.88 1.26 20.22
CA VAL A 192 -4.22 2.28 19.22
C VAL A 192 -5.67 2.74 19.37
N SER A 193 -6.60 1.82 19.60
CA SER A 193 -8.02 2.18 19.81
C SER A 193 -8.24 3.09 21.03
N GLY A 194 -7.39 2.97 22.05
CA GLY A 194 -7.43 3.78 23.27
C GLY A 194 -6.48 4.98 23.29
N ALA A 195 -5.64 5.17 22.26
CA ALA A 195 -4.47 6.05 22.33
C ALA A 195 -4.80 7.54 22.58
N LEU A 196 -5.96 8.00 22.13
CA LEU A 196 -6.39 9.39 22.30
C LEU A 196 -7.17 9.65 23.60
N SER A 197 -7.65 8.57 24.26
CA SER A 197 -8.46 8.62 25.48
C SER A 197 -7.57 8.76 26.71
N ASN A 198 -7.89 9.71 27.60
CA ASN A 198 -7.19 9.93 28.88
C ASN A 198 -5.65 10.02 28.78
N ASN A 199 -5.15 10.56 27.67
CA ASN A 199 -3.71 10.72 27.42
C ASN A 199 -3.31 12.20 27.36
N HIS A 200 -2.27 12.55 28.12
CA HIS A 200 -1.73 13.91 28.25
C HIS A 200 -0.40 14.13 27.51
N HIS A 201 0.07 13.15 26.73
CA HIS A 201 1.32 13.27 25.98
C HIS A 201 1.20 14.41 24.94
N PRO A 202 2.18 15.33 24.86
CA PRO A 202 2.09 16.52 24.00
C PRO A 202 1.96 16.18 22.51
N GLN A 203 2.60 15.10 22.07
CA GLN A 203 2.55 14.63 20.67
C GLN A 203 1.56 13.47 20.45
N LYS A 204 0.55 13.29 21.32
CA LYS A 204 -0.32 12.10 21.24
C LYS A 204 -0.93 11.86 19.86
N PHE A 205 -1.37 12.93 19.18
CA PHE A 205 -1.96 12.82 17.85
C PHE A 205 -0.95 12.35 16.80
N LEU A 206 0.27 12.91 16.78
CA LEU A 206 1.32 12.48 15.86
C LEU A 206 1.72 11.03 16.11
N GLN A 207 1.90 10.64 17.38
CA GLN A 207 2.30 9.27 17.71
C GLN A 207 1.18 8.25 17.43
N THR A 208 -0.10 8.61 17.61
CA THR A 208 -1.22 7.78 17.16
C THR A 208 -1.24 7.63 15.64
N ILE A 209 -1.07 8.73 14.88
CA ILE A 209 -0.99 8.67 13.41
C ILE A 209 0.19 7.80 12.98
N GLN A 210 1.35 7.91 13.64
CA GLN A 210 2.52 7.07 13.36
C GLN A 210 2.21 5.59 13.59
N ALA A 211 1.55 5.24 14.69
CA ALA A 211 1.17 3.85 14.98
C ALA A 211 0.16 3.30 13.95
N GLU A 212 -0.84 4.09 13.56
CA GLU A 212 -1.80 3.72 12.50
C GLU A 212 -1.09 3.47 11.15
N ILE A 213 -0.15 4.34 10.76
CA ILE A 213 0.63 4.17 9.53
C ILE A 213 1.50 2.90 9.59
N LEU A 214 2.16 2.65 10.72
CA LEU A 214 2.99 1.45 10.90
C LEU A 214 2.16 0.17 10.86
N LEU A 215 0.97 0.16 11.50
CA LEU A 215 0.04 -0.97 11.42
C LEU A 215 -0.45 -1.19 9.99
N ALA A 216 -0.78 -0.13 9.26
CA ALA A 216 -1.14 -0.24 7.85
C ALA A 216 -0.01 -0.91 7.04
N TYR A 217 1.25 -0.46 7.19
CA TYR A 217 2.38 -1.10 6.51
C TYR A 217 2.62 -2.55 6.95
N TYR A 218 2.44 -2.87 8.23
CA TYR A 218 2.49 -4.25 8.71
C TYR A 218 1.45 -5.13 7.99
N PHE A 219 0.20 -4.69 7.94
CA PHE A 219 -0.85 -5.43 7.23
C PHE A 219 -0.58 -5.53 5.72
N LEU A 220 0.02 -4.50 5.11
CA LEU A 220 0.46 -4.55 3.72
C LEU A 220 1.51 -5.65 3.53
N ALA A 221 2.58 -5.60 4.34
CA ALA A 221 3.69 -6.53 4.26
C ALA A 221 3.26 -7.99 4.48
N SER A 222 2.19 -8.19 5.24
CA SER A 222 1.55 -9.48 5.55
C SER A 222 0.41 -9.88 4.59
N GLY A 223 0.14 -9.11 3.52
CA GLY A 223 -0.90 -9.41 2.54
C GLY A 223 -2.36 -9.22 3.01
N ARG A 224 -2.56 -8.60 4.18
CA ARG A 224 -3.88 -8.40 4.84
C ARG A 224 -4.48 -7.04 4.49
N PHE A 225 -4.81 -6.86 3.21
CA PHE A 225 -5.18 -5.56 2.63
C PHE A 225 -6.39 -4.85 3.24
N LEU A 226 -7.43 -5.58 3.63
CA LEU A 226 -8.66 -4.99 4.19
C LEU A 226 -8.41 -4.35 5.55
N GLU A 227 -7.63 -5.03 6.39
CA GLU A 227 -7.25 -4.54 7.72
C GLU A 227 -6.31 -3.35 7.59
N GLY A 228 -5.33 -3.43 6.70
CA GLY A 228 -4.47 -2.28 6.41
C GLY A 228 -5.26 -1.06 5.94
N LYS A 229 -6.27 -1.23 5.07
CA LYS A 229 -7.13 -0.13 4.59
C LYS A 229 -7.86 0.60 5.72
N TYR A 230 -8.28 -0.12 6.78
CA TYR A 230 -8.88 0.51 7.95
C TYR A 230 -7.90 1.50 8.60
N HIS A 231 -6.67 1.05 8.86
CA HIS A 231 -5.62 1.88 9.48
C HIS A 231 -5.20 3.07 8.60
N VAL A 232 -5.10 2.89 7.27
CA VAL A 232 -4.89 4.00 6.33
C VAL A 232 -5.99 5.05 6.47
N THR A 233 -7.25 4.63 6.50
CA THR A 233 -8.41 5.53 6.59
C THR A 233 -8.39 6.31 7.91
N THR A 234 -8.06 5.65 9.02
CA THR A 234 -7.91 6.30 10.33
C THR A 234 -6.77 7.30 10.35
N ALA A 235 -5.58 6.95 9.85
CA ALA A 235 -4.42 7.84 9.78
C ALA A 235 -4.74 9.11 8.98
N VAL A 236 -5.34 8.97 7.80
CA VAL A 236 -5.76 10.10 6.95
C VAL A 236 -6.79 10.96 7.68
N SER A 237 -7.83 10.36 8.27
CA SER A 237 -8.89 11.10 8.98
C SER A 237 -8.35 11.87 10.20
N LEU A 238 -7.42 11.27 10.95
CA LEU A 238 -6.72 11.94 12.05
C LEU A 238 -5.85 13.10 11.53
N GLY A 239 -5.13 12.91 10.43
CA GLY A 239 -4.34 13.99 9.82
C GLY A 239 -5.18 15.18 9.37
N LEU A 240 -6.35 14.93 8.75
CA LEU A 240 -7.27 16.00 8.37
C LEU A 240 -7.86 16.70 9.60
N SER A 241 -8.38 15.94 10.57
CA SER A 241 -9.04 16.51 11.76
C SER A 241 -8.09 17.32 12.66
N THR A 242 -6.81 16.98 12.68
CA THR A 242 -5.77 17.70 13.44
C THR A 242 -5.21 18.91 12.69
N GLY A 243 -5.57 19.08 11.41
CA GLY A 243 -5.13 20.19 10.56
C GLY A 243 -3.75 20.01 9.93
N LEU A 244 -3.23 18.77 9.85
CA LEU A 244 -1.92 18.50 9.23
C LEU A 244 -1.86 18.83 7.74
N THR A 245 -3.01 18.95 7.07
CA THR A 245 -3.10 19.40 5.66
C THR A 245 -3.02 20.92 5.48
N LYS A 246 -3.01 21.68 6.59
CA LYS A 246 -3.09 23.14 6.64
C LYS A 246 -1.86 23.78 7.29
N ILE A 247 -0.74 23.07 7.37
CA ILE A 247 0.50 23.60 7.95
C ILE A 247 0.96 24.82 7.13
N ARG A 248 1.16 25.95 7.81
CA ARG A 248 1.52 27.25 7.21
C ARG A 248 0.55 27.78 6.16
N SER A 249 -0.73 27.41 6.23
CA SER A 249 -1.74 27.92 5.29
C SER A 249 -1.88 29.45 5.39
N ASP A 250 -1.85 30.16 4.26
CA ASP A 250 -2.19 31.60 4.19
C ASP A 250 -3.70 31.87 4.33
N ARG A 251 -4.51 30.80 4.32
CA ARG A 251 -5.97 30.85 4.34
C ARG A 251 -6.44 30.71 5.77
N ASN A 252 -6.53 31.84 6.49
CA ASN A 252 -7.32 31.92 7.72
C ASN A 252 -8.79 31.65 7.39
N THR A 253 -9.18 30.38 7.44
CA THR A 253 -10.57 30.02 7.23
C THR A 253 -11.36 30.46 8.46
N SER A 254 -12.11 31.54 8.33
CA SER A 254 -13.14 31.96 9.29
C SER A 254 -14.25 30.90 9.47
N THR A 255 -14.23 29.83 8.67
CA THR A 255 -15.21 28.73 8.63
C THR A 255 -14.57 27.33 8.56
N GLY A 256 -13.25 27.18 8.71
CA GLY A 256 -12.57 25.88 8.68
C GLY A 256 -12.21 25.37 10.07
N PRO A 257 -11.95 24.06 10.24
CA PRO A 257 -11.59 23.50 11.54
C PRO A 257 -10.29 24.18 12.03
N MET A 258 -10.37 24.87 13.17
CA MET A 258 -9.19 25.31 13.91
C MET A 258 -8.27 24.11 14.13
N SER A 259 -6.98 24.25 13.85
CA SER A 259 -6.02 23.17 14.13
C SER A 259 -6.10 22.81 15.61
N ILE A 260 -6.36 21.54 15.89
CA ILE A 260 -6.40 20.99 17.25
C ILE A 260 -4.99 20.98 17.86
N LEU A 261 -3.96 21.01 17.01
CA LEU A 261 -2.57 20.96 17.42
C LEU A 261 -2.10 22.35 17.89
N PRO A 262 -1.36 22.43 19.01
CA PRO A 262 -0.68 23.67 19.40
C PRO A 262 0.40 24.03 18.38
N ALA A 263 0.99 25.23 18.48
CA ALA A 263 2.17 25.57 17.69
C ALA A 263 3.29 24.52 17.91
N PRO A 264 4.08 24.18 16.86
CA PRO A 264 5.20 23.26 17.02
C PRO A 264 6.24 23.85 18.00
N GLN A 265 6.86 22.98 18.81
CA GLN A 265 7.86 23.38 19.80
C GLN A 265 9.16 23.86 19.13
N ASP A 266 9.52 23.23 18.02
CA ASP A 266 10.70 23.57 17.24
C ASP A 266 10.53 23.17 15.77
N ALA A 267 11.55 23.48 14.96
CA ALA A 267 11.57 23.18 13.53
C ALA A 267 11.55 21.67 13.23
N ILE A 268 12.02 20.83 14.16
CA ILE A 268 12.00 19.38 13.99
C ILE A 268 10.58 18.85 14.18
N GLU A 269 9.85 19.29 15.21
CA GLU A 269 8.44 18.92 15.38
C GLU A 269 7.57 19.47 14.23
N GLU A 270 7.87 20.67 13.71
CA GLU A 270 7.21 21.16 12.49
C GLU A 270 7.47 20.23 11.31
N GLY A 271 8.71 19.74 11.16
CA GLY A 271 9.06 18.74 10.16
C GLY A 271 8.31 17.41 10.33
N GLU A 272 8.22 16.89 11.55
CA GLU A 272 7.46 15.67 11.86
C GLU A 272 5.98 15.80 11.46
N ARG A 273 5.38 16.99 11.66
CA ARG A 273 3.99 17.26 11.25
C ARG A 273 3.83 17.32 9.73
N VAL A 274 4.78 17.93 9.02
CA VAL A 274 4.81 17.97 7.55
C VAL A 274 4.97 16.55 6.99
N ASP A 275 5.93 15.79 7.52
CA ASP A 275 6.18 14.42 7.11
C ASP A 275 4.99 13.50 7.43
N ALA A 276 4.30 13.70 8.56
CA ALA A 276 3.08 12.97 8.90
C ALA A 276 1.96 13.18 7.85
N CYS A 277 1.74 14.44 7.43
CA CYS A 277 0.78 14.77 6.37
C CYS A 277 1.11 14.01 5.08
N TRP A 278 2.35 14.11 4.63
CA TRP A 278 2.78 13.54 3.36
C TRP A 278 2.87 12.02 3.38
N THR A 279 3.32 11.42 4.49
CA THR A 279 3.36 9.97 4.64
C THR A 279 1.96 9.37 4.62
N GLY A 280 1.00 10.00 5.31
CA GLY A 280 -0.40 9.58 5.27
C GLY A 280 -0.99 9.68 3.86
N LEU A 281 -0.68 10.74 3.12
CA LEU A 281 -1.11 10.91 1.73
C LEU A 281 -0.45 9.89 0.78
N ILE A 282 0.87 9.70 0.86
CA ILE A 282 1.59 8.67 0.08
C ILE A 282 0.91 7.32 0.27
N LEU A 283 0.68 6.95 1.54
CA LEU A 283 0.07 5.69 1.89
C LEU A 283 -1.34 5.55 1.28
N ASP A 284 -2.19 6.57 1.41
CA ASP A 284 -3.54 6.61 0.81
C ASP A 284 -3.51 6.41 -0.72
N LYS A 285 -2.61 7.12 -1.41
CA LYS A 285 -2.46 7.05 -2.88
C LYS A 285 -1.98 5.69 -3.35
N CYS A 286 -0.89 5.20 -2.76
CA CYS A 286 -0.34 3.89 -3.09
C CYS A 286 -1.34 2.76 -2.80
N TRP A 287 -2.09 2.84 -1.69
CA TRP A 287 -3.10 1.84 -1.33
C TRP A 287 -4.30 1.85 -2.27
N ALA A 288 -4.73 3.03 -2.72
CA ALA A 288 -5.80 3.16 -3.70
C ALA A 288 -5.45 2.43 -4.99
N VAL A 289 -4.23 2.61 -5.50
CA VAL A 289 -3.74 1.92 -6.71
C VAL A 289 -3.62 0.41 -6.48
N ALA A 290 -2.95 0.00 -5.39
CA ALA A 290 -2.74 -1.42 -5.07
C ALA A 290 -4.05 -2.22 -4.96
N LEU A 291 -5.14 -1.59 -4.51
CA LEU A 291 -6.46 -2.22 -4.39
C LEU A 291 -7.41 -1.93 -5.54
N ALA A 292 -6.95 -1.27 -6.61
CA ALA A 292 -7.81 -0.77 -7.69
C ALA A 292 -9.05 -0.03 -7.17
N SER A 293 -8.87 0.76 -6.11
CA SER A 293 -9.94 1.47 -5.40
C SER A 293 -9.78 2.98 -5.52
N VAL A 294 -10.71 3.72 -4.92
CA VAL A 294 -10.66 5.19 -4.87
C VAL A 294 -9.95 5.61 -3.58
N PRO A 295 -9.01 6.58 -3.62
CA PRO A 295 -8.34 7.08 -2.42
C PRO A 295 -9.33 7.75 -1.46
N ASN A 296 -9.00 7.76 -0.17
CA ASN A 296 -9.81 8.44 0.84
C ASN A 296 -9.75 9.96 0.66
N SER A 297 -8.54 10.48 0.40
CA SER A 297 -8.34 11.89 0.09
C SER A 297 -8.33 12.09 -1.42
N LYS A 298 -9.48 12.53 -1.96
CA LYS A 298 -9.48 13.22 -3.26
C LYS A 298 -9.00 14.65 -3.00
N CYS A 299 -8.18 15.19 -3.88
CA CYS A 299 -7.76 16.59 -3.83
C CYS A 299 -8.50 17.42 -4.90
N PRO A 300 -9.85 17.48 -4.91
CA PRO A 300 -10.56 18.26 -5.90
C PRO A 300 -10.21 19.73 -5.75
N SER A 301 -10.05 20.42 -6.88
CA SER A 301 -9.84 21.87 -6.91
C SER A 301 -10.99 22.64 -6.27
N ASP A 302 -12.20 22.09 -6.35
CA ASP A 302 -13.44 22.86 -6.21
C ASP A 302 -14.04 22.83 -4.79
N ILE A 303 -13.56 21.94 -3.91
CA ILE A 303 -14.08 21.84 -2.54
C ILE A 303 -13.18 22.59 -1.56
N VAL A 304 -13.65 23.78 -1.15
CA VAL A 304 -13.00 24.65 -0.16
C VAL A 304 -12.79 23.89 1.16
N GLY A 305 -11.56 23.90 1.68
CA GLY A 305 -11.19 23.31 2.98
C GLY A 305 -10.53 21.95 2.88
N ILE A 306 -10.70 21.23 1.77
CA ILE A 306 -10.08 19.91 1.53
C ILE A 306 -8.71 20.02 0.83
N GLN A 307 -8.37 21.21 0.31
CA GLN A 307 -7.08 21.42 -0.36
C GLN A 307 -5.90 21.21 0.60
N VAL A 308 -4.81 20.64 0.10
CA VAL A 308 -3.57 20.48 0.87
C VAL A 308 -2.74 21.75 0.67
N ASP A 309 -2.55 22.50 1.75
CA ASP A 309 -1.74 23.70 1.79
C ASP A 309 -0.36 23.45 2.40
N THR A 310 -0.17 22.32 3.11
CA THR A 310 1.11 21.91 3.71
C THR A 310 2.27 22.02 2.71
N PRO A 311 3.43 22.59 3.11
CA PRO A 311 4.59 22.76 2.23
C PRO A 311 5.20 21.44 1.82
N TRP A 312 5.96 21.43 0.72
CA TRP A 312 6.78 20.27 0.36
C TRP A 312 7.79 19.94 1.48
N PRO A 313 7.98 18.65 1.80
CA PRO A 313 8.85 18.24 2.90
C PRO A 313 10.32 18.60 2.62
N LEU A 314 11.09 18.83 3.68
CA LEU A 314 12.53 19.04 3.60
C LEU A 314 13.29 17.74 3.92
N GLU A 315 14.62 17.75 3.79
CA GLU A 315 15.43 16.69 4.38
C GLU A 315 15.47 16.84 5.91
N VAL A 316 15.71 15.73 6.62
CA VAL A 316 15.77 15.74 8.10
C VAL A 316 16.79 16.77 8.60
N ASN A 317 17.96 16.82 7.97
CA ASN A 317 19.01 17.77 8.32
C ASN A 317 18.59 19.23 8.12
N ASP A 318 17.69 19.52 7.19
CA ASP A 318 17.23 20.90 6.94
C ASP A 318 16.34 21.38 8.10
N TYR A 319 15.51 20.50 8.66
CA TYR A 319 14.74 20.78 9.87
C TYR A 319 15.63 20.97 11.09
N GLU A 320 16.69 20.17 11.22
CA GLU A 320 17.72 20.34 12.27
C GLU A 320 18.47 21.67 12.16
N ASN A 321 18.57 22.22 10.95
CA ASN A 321 19.21 23.52 10.66
C ASN A 321 18.21 24.70 10.64
N GLY A 322 17.04 24.55 11.26
CA GLY A 322 16.07 25.64 11.44
C GLY A 322 14.84 25.59 10.54
N GLY A 323 14.76 24.63 9.60
CA GLY A 323 13.56 24.35 8.83
C GLY A 323 13.14 25.50 7.92
N PHE A 324 11.85 25.84 7.96
CA PHE A 324 11.27 26.84 7.05
C PHE A 324 11.52 28.29 7.52
N PRO A 325 11.67 29.24 6.59
CA PRO A 325 11.64 30.66 6.93
C PRO A 325 10.36 31.07 7.68
N SER A 326 10.47 31.94 8.67
CA SER A 326 9.34 32.36 9.51
C SER A 326 8.23 33.07 8.71
N SER A 327 8.58 33.79 7.64
CA SER A 327 7.62 34.48 6.76
C SER A 327 6.96 33.57 5.72
N MET A 328 7.35 32.30 5.63
CA MET A 328 6.83 31.39 4.60
C MET A 328 5.40 30.96 4.91
N THR A 329 4.52 31.18 3.94
CA THR A 329 3.13 30.70 3.91
C THR A 329 2.86 29.90 2.65
N CYS A 330 1.90 29.00 2.70
CA CYS A 330 1.60 28.04 1.65
C CYS A 330 0.11 28.00 1.32
N SER A 331 -0.20 27.66 0.08
CA SER A 331 -1.55 27.45 -0.41
C SER A 331 -1.56 26.58 -1.67
N TYR A 332 -2.51 25.64 -1.74
CA TYR A 332 -2.77 24.81 -2.92
C TYR A 332 -1.54 24.02 -3.41
N THR A 333 -0.78 23.38 -2.50
CA THR A 333 0.51 22.75 -2.82
C THR A 333 0.39 21.71 -3.94
N ILE A 334 -0.59 20.80 -3.86
CA ILE A 334 -0.81 19.77 -4.88
C ILE A 334 -1.35 20.38 -6.18
N GLN A 335 -2.30 21.32 -6.09
CA GLN A 335 -2.93 21.90 -7.29
C GLN A 335 -1.97 22.79 -8.07
N LYS A 336 -1.07 23.51 -7.40
CA LYS A 336 -0.01 24.30 -8.05
C LYS A 336 0.93 23.38 -8.83
N TYR A 337 1.34 22.26 -8.24
CA TYR A 337 2.17 21.28 -8.93
C TYR A 337 1.49 20.71 -10.18
N PHE A 338 0.24 20.27 -10.08
CA PHE A 338 -0.49 19.75 -11.25
C PHE A 338 -0.72 20.80 -12.35
N LYS A 339 -0.69 22.09 -12.02
CA LYS A 339 -0.83 23.18 -12.98
C LYS A 339 0.52 23.71 -13.50
N GLY A 340 1.64 23.15 -13.07
CA GLY A 340 2.98 23.68 -13.37
C GLY A 340 3.20 25.10 -12.84
N ALA A 341 2.47 25.49 -11.79
CA ALA A 341 2.60 26.80 -11.15
C ALA A 341 3.79 26.81 -10.17
N PRO A 342 4.34 27.99 -9.82
CA PRO A 342 5.41 28.09 -8.83
C PRO A 342 5.07 27.41 -7.51
N ALA A 343 6.09 26.81 -6.88
CA ALA A 343 5.95 26.10 -5.62
C ALA A 343 5.20 26.93 -4.56
N SER A 344 4.30 26.25 -3.85
CA SER A 344 3.61 26.80 -2.67
C SER A 344 4.57 27.08 -1.51
N GLY A 345 5.70 26.36 -1.46
CA GLY A 345 6.75 26.49 -0.46
C GLY A 345 7.39 25.14 -0.14
N GLY A 346 8.47 25.18 0.65
CA GLY A 346 9.28 24.01 0.99
C GLY A 346 10.31 23.68 -0.08
N ASN A 347 10.77 22.42 -0.10
CA ASN A 347 11.78 21.97 -1.05
C ASN A 347 11.19 20.93 -2.02
N GLU A 348 10.93 21.37 -3.25
CA GLU A 348 10.38 20.52 -4.32
C GLU A 348 11.30 19.39 -4.79
N MET A 349 12.59 19.50 -4.45
CA MET A 349 13.67 18.61 -4.88
C MET A 349 14.19 17.72 -3.76
N SER A 350 13.62 17.81 -2.54
CA SER A 350 13.96 16.87 -1.48
C SER A 350 13.55 15.46 -1.90
N THR A 351 14.28 14.45 -1.44
CA THR A 351 13.98 13.04 -1.76
C THR A 351 12.57 12.65 -1.31
N LYS A 352 12.12 13.22 -0.19
CA LYS A 352 10.75 13.07 0.32
C LYS A 352 9.72 13.70 -0.61
N ALA A 353 9.96 14.92 -1.11
CA ALA A 353 9.03 15.59 -2.03
C ALA A 353 8.93 14.86 -3.37
N LEU A 354 10.06 14.36 -3.89
CA LEU A 354 10.10 13.55 -5.11
C LEU A 354 9.30 12.24 -4.94
N HIS A 355 9.40 11.58 -3.78
CA HIS A 355 8.57 10.42 -3.46
C HIS A 355 7.09 10.77 -3.43
N VAL A 356 6.69 11.86 -2.76
CA VAL A 356 5.29 12.33 -2.77
C VAL A 356 4.78 12.56 -4.19
N LYS A 357 5.55 13.28 -5.02
CA LYS A 357 5.20 13.57 -6.41
C LYS A 357 4.99 12.26 -7.20
N ALA A 358 5.91 11.30 -7.07
CA ALA A 358 5.78 10.00 -7.73
C ALA A 358 4.49 9.25 -7.32
N SER A 359 4.16 9.22 -6.03
CA SER A 359 2.92 8.60 -5.54
C SER A 359 1.66 9.31 -6.04
N LEU A 360 1.66 10.64 -6.10
CA LEU A 360 0.54 11.44 -6.62
C LEU A 360 0.32 11.19 -8.11
N LEU A 361 1.40 11.19 -8.92
CA LEU A 361 1.29 10.95 -10.35
C LEU A 361 0.87 9.51 -10.66
N TRP A 362 1.34 8.54 -9.87
CA TRP A 362 0.93 7.14 -10.04
C TRP A 362 -0.57 6.95 -9.80
N GLU A 363 -1.11 7.49 -8.72
CA GLU A 363 -2.56 7.43 -8.47
C GLU A 363 -3.35 8.18 -9.54
N ARG A 364 -2.87 9.34 -9.99
CA ARG A 364 -3.54 10.14 -11.02
C ARG A 364 -3.53 9.46 -12.38
N ALA A 365 -2.47 8.75 -12.74
CA ALA A 365 -2.41 7.93 -13.96
C ALA A 365 -3.45 6.80 -13.89
N THR A 366 -3.54 6.10 -12.75
CA THR A 366 -4.54 5.05 -12.55
C THR A 366 -5.97 5.59 -12.59
N ASP A 367 -6.25 6.73 -11.96
CA ASP A 367 -7.58 7.36 -11.99
C ASP A 367 -7.96 7.81 -13.40
N LEU A 368 -7.04 8.45 -14.13
CA LEU A 368 -7.28 8.89 -15.51
C LEU A 368 -7.64 7.70 -16.41
N ILE A 369 -6.83 6.64 -16.39
CA ILE A 369 -7.04 5.45 -17.23
C ILE A 369 -8.29 4.68 -16.85
N ARG A 370 -8.65 4.65 -15.55
CA ARG A 370 -9.93 4.08 -15.11
C ARG A 370 -11.14 4.80 -15.70
N ASN A 371 -11.02 6.08 -15.99
CA ASN A 371 -12.09 6.87 -16.61
C ASN A 371 -12.10 6.80 -18.14
N TRP A 372 -11.14 6.08 -18.76
CA TRP A 372 -11.11 5.91 -20.21
C TRP A 372 -12.24 4.99 -20.70
N LYS A 373 -12.86 5.34 -21.83
CA LYS A 373 -13.89 4.57 -22.53
C LYS A 373 -13.70 4.68 -24.04
N PRO A 374 -14.02 3.64 -24.83
CA PRO A 374 -13.90 3.68 -26.28
C PRO A 374 -14.97 4.57 -26.96
N ASP A 375 -16.08 4.83 -26.28
CA ASP A 375 -17.27 5.53 -26.76
C ASP A 375 -17.49 6.89 -26.06
N MET A 376 -16.39 7.60 -25.78
CA MET A 376 -16.46 8.98 -25.26
C MET A 376 -17.11 9.93 -26.26
N ASP A 377 -17.85 10.91 -25.75
CA ASP A 377 -18.24 12.05 -26.57
C ASP A 377 -17.03 12.96 -26.90
N GLU A 378 -17.23 13.91 -27.82
CA GLU A 378 -16.16 14.79 -28.29
C GLU A 378 -15.53 15.61 -27.17
N GLN A 379 -16.33 16.11 -26.22
CA GLN A 379 -15.84 16.93 -25.11
C GLN A 379 -15.11 16.06 -24.08
N GLU A 380 -15.66 14.91 -23.72
CA GLU A 380 -15.04 13.92 -22.85
C GLU A 380 -13.67 13.47 -23.40
N ALA A 381 -13.58 13.24 -24.71
CA ALA A 381 -12.33 12.87 -25.37
C ALA A 381 -11.29 14.01 -25.31
N ILE A 382 -11.70 15.25 -25.61
CA ILE A 382 -10.82 16.43 -25.52
C ILE A 382 -10.26 16.57 -24.09
N ASP A 383 -11.11 16.49 -23.07
CA ASP A 383 -10.72 16.64 -21.68
C ASP A 383 -9.81 15.51 -21.20
N PHE A 384 -10.08 14.27 -21.65
CA PHE A 384 -9.23 13.12 -21.38
C PHE A 384 -7.83 13.30 -21.97
N TYR A 385 -7.71 13.61 -23.26
CA TYR A 385 -6.41 13.73 -23.90
C TYR A 385 -5.63 14.97 -23.45
N ALA A 386 -6.30 16.06 -23.09
CA ALA A 386 -5.67 17.20 -22.43
C ALA A 386 -5.10 16.81 -21.06
N SER A 387 -5.86 16.05 -20.26
CA SER A 387 -5.40 15.53 -18.97
C SER A 387 -4.26 14.53 -19.11
N PHE A 388 -4.30 13.69 -20.15
CA PHE A 388 -3.24 12.75 -20.49
C PHE A 388 -1.94 13.47 -20.82
N ALA A 389 -1.97 14.45 -21.72
CA ALA A 389 -0.80 15.23 -22.12
C ALA A 389 -0.20 16.01 -20.95
N ALA A 390 -1.04 16.62 -20.09
CA ALA A 390 -0.59 17.31 -18.89
C ALA A 390 0.10 16.35 -17.90
N LEU A 391 -0.43 15.13 -17.76
CA LEU A 391 0.15 14.12 -16.88
C LEU A 391 1.47 13.54 -17.43
N ASP A 392 1.57 13.31 -18.73
CA ASP A 392 2.82 12.88 -19.38
C ASP A 392 3.92 13.94 -19.19
N ALA A 393 3.60 15.22 -19.39
CA ALA A 393 4.56 16.31 -19.17
C ALA A 393 5.09 16.34 -17.73
N LEU A 394 4.22 16.14 -16.73
CA LEU A 394 4.63 16.06 -15.32
C LEU A 394 5.47 14.82 -15.00
N LEU A 395 5.17 13.68 -15.64
CA LEU A 395 5.94 12.46 -15.49
C LEU A 395 7.35 12.59 -16.08
N GLU A 396 7.48 13.20 -17.26
CA GLU A 396 8.78 13.45 -17.88
C GLU A 396 9.61 14.47 -17.08
N ASP A 397 8.99 15.52 -16.55
CA ASP A 397 9.64 16.47 -15.64
C ASP A 397 10.13 15.76 -14.36
N LEU A 398 9.30 14.94 -13.73
CA LEU A 398 9.70 14.17 -12.55
C LEU A 398 10.83 13.17 -12.88
N ARG A 399 10.70 12.42 -13.98
CA ARG A 399 11.67 11.41 -14.42
C ARG A 399 13.04 12.03 -14.69
N SER A 400 13.08 13.22 -15.31
CA SER A 400 14.32 13.93 -15.61
C SER A 400 14.95 14.60 -14.38
N SER A 401 14.13 14.99 -13.39
CA SER A 401 14.58 15.65 -12.17
C SER A 401 15.01 14.68 -11.06
N LEU A 402 14.60 13.40 -11.13
CA LEU A 402 14.99 12.37 -10.17
C LEU A 402 16.50 12.04 -10.26
N PRO A 403 17.27 12.26 -9.17
CA PRO A 403 18.68 11.87 -9.13
C PRO A 403 18.84 10.35 -9.26
N SER A 404 19.94 9.92 -9.90
CA SER A 404 20.31 8.50 -9.90
C SER A 404 20.55 8.03 -8.46
N PRO A 405 20.02 6.86 -8.03
CA PRO A 405 20.30 6.29 -6.72
C PRO A 405 21.80 6.08 -6.46
N ASP A 406 22.58 5.84 -7.52
CA ASP A 406 24.03 5.62 -7.46
C ASP A 406 24.81 6.90 -7.16
N ALA A 407 24.22 8.08 -7.40
CA ALA A 407 24.84 9.36 -7.05
C ALA A 407 24.96 9.54 -5.52
N VAL A 408 24.19 8.79 -4.74
CA VAL A 408 24.26 8.80 -3.27
C VAL A 408 25.33 7.80 -2.82
N THR A 409 26.44 8.28 -2.25
CA THR A 409 27.61 7.45 -1.92
C THR A 409 27.32 6.29 -0.96
N ASN A 410 26.39 6.46 -0.01
CA ASN A 410 26.07 5.42 0.96
C ASN A 410 24.87 4.56 0.50
N PRO A 411 25.08 3.25 0.21
CA PRO A 411 24.03 2.34 -0.26
C PRO A 411 22.92 2.08 0.75
N THR A 412 23.19 2.22 2.04
CA THR A 412 22.21 2.00 3.11
C THR A 412 21.56 3.29 3.59
N SER A 413 21.83 4.42 2.93
CA SER A 413 21.21 5.69 3.31
C SER A 413 19.71 5.69 3.04
N VAL A 414 18.96 6.32 3.95
CA VAL A 414 17.51 6.57 3.80
C VAL A 414 17.21 7.24 2.46
N LYS A 415 18.04 8.23 2.06
CA LYS A 415 17.90 8.95 0.78
C LYS A 415 17.91 8.00 -0.42
N ARG A 416 18.84 7.04 -0.47
CA ARG A 416 18.91 6.10 -1.59
C ARG A 416 17.66 5.23 -1.66
N ARG A 417 17.17 4.72 -0.52
CA ARG A 417 15.94 3.91 -0.50
C ARG A 417 14.70 4.69 -0.89
N THR A 418 14.56 5.92 -0.39
CA THR A 418 13.46 6.82 -0.80
C THR A 418 13.50 7.12 -2.31
N LEU A 419 14.68 7.37 -2.88
CA LEU A 419 14.84 7.55 -4.32
C LEU A 419 14.51 6.28 -5.11
N PHE A 420 14.93 5.11 -4.63
CA PHE A 420 14.58 3.84 -5.24
C PHE A 420 13.05 3.66 -5.34
N VAL A 421 12.32 3.96 -4.26
CA VAL A 421 10.86 3.92 -4.27
C VAL A 421 10.29 4.95 -5.24
N ALA A 422 10.76 6.20 -5.20
CA ALA A 422 10.28 7.27 -6.08
C ALA A 422 10.45 6.94 -7.59
N HIS A 423 11.60 6.37 -7.97
CA HIS A 423 11.84 5.89 -9.34
C HIS A 423 10.86 4.79 -9.74
N ASN A 424 10.70 3.76 -8.89
CA ASN A 424 9.78 2.66 -9.17
C ASN A 424 8.34 3.16 -9.32
N LEU A 425 7.87 4.06 -8.46
CA LEU A 425 6.52 4.65 -8.57
C LEU A 425 6.36 5.51 -9.83
N THR A 426 7.40 6.23 -10.24
CA THR A 426 7.39 7.02 -11.48
C THR A 426 7.27 6.12 -12.71
N TYR A 427 8.06 5.03 -12.77
CA TYR A 427 7.93 4.05 -13.85
C TYR A 427 6.59 3.31 -13.80
N ALA A 428 6.07 3.01 -12.61
CA ALA A 428 4.73 2.47 -12.45
C ALA A 428 3.67 3.39 -13.04
N ALA A 429 3.77 4.70 -12.79
CA ALA A 429 2.87 5.70 -13.36
C ALA A 429 2.93 5.74 -14.89
N ILE A 430 4.13 5.67 -15.49
CA ILE A 430 4.31 5.59 -16.95
C ILE A 430 3.67 4.32 -17.51
N MET A 431 3.93 3.16 -16.90
CA MET A 431 3.33 1.89 -17.33
C MET A 431 1.80 1.93 -17.24
N GLN A 432 1.24 2.54 -16.19
CA GLN A 432 -0.21 2.69 -16.04
C GLN A 432 -0.79 3.62 -17.10
N LEU A 433 -0.19 4.79 -17.32
CA LEU A 433 -0.68 5.79 -18.26
C LEU A 433 -0.71 5.26 -19.71
N TYR A 434 0.35 4.56 -20.12
CA TYR A 434 0.50 4.11 -21.51
C TYR A 434 0.02 2.66 -21.75
N GLY A 435 -0.20 1.88 -20.69
CA GLY A 435 -0.47 0.44 -20.78
C GLY A 435 -1.70 0.08 -21.62
N LEU A 436 -2.76 0.89 -21.55
CA LEU A 436 -3.99 0.67 -22.33
C LEU A 436 -3.75 0.80 -23.85
N PHE A 437 -2.81 1.65 -24.26
CA PHE A 437 -2.55 1.99 -25.67
C PHE A 437 -1.38 1.19 -26.27
N ALA A 438 -0.57 0.53 -25.43
CA ALA A 438 0.66 -0.16 -25.83
C ALA A 438 0.51 -1.29 -26.87
N LYS A 439 -0.70 -1.80 -27.11
CA LYS A 439 -0.96 -2.83 -28.14
C LYS A 439 -1.27 -2.25 -29.52
N VAL A 440 -1.67 -0.98 -29.57
CA VAL A 440 -2.17 -0.33 -30.79
C VAL A 440 -1.23 0.79 -31.24
N ASP A 441 -0.57 1.46 -30.29
CA ASP A 441 0.37 2.54 -30.54
C ASP A 441 1.81 2.13 -30.18
N LYS A 442 2.73 2.34 -31.12
CA LYS A 442 4.14 1.97 -30.97
C LYS A 442 4.85 2.86 -29.94
N GLU A 443 4.56 4.16 -29.92
CA GLU A 443 5.19 5.06 -28.95
C GLU A 443 4.80 4.69 -27.52
N SER A 444 3.52 4.40 -27.30
CA SER A 444 3.01 3.87 -26.04
C SER A 444 3.70 2.55 -25.66
N ASN A 445 3.88 1.63 -26.60
CA ASN A 445 4.61 0.38 -26.37
C ASN A 445 6.06 0.63 -25.91
N ASP A 446 6.78 1.48 -26.64
CA ASP A 446 8.17 1.83 -26.36
C ASP A 446 8.32 2.45 -24.95
N LYS A 447 7.39 3.34 -24.55
CA LYS A 447 7.37 3.95 -23.21
C LYS A 447 7.11 2.93 -22.10
N VAL A 448 6.13 2.04 -22.26
CA VAL A 448 5.81 1.00 -21.26
C VAL A 448 6.96 0.01 -21.12
N LEU A 449 7.57 -0.39 -22.24
CA LEU A 449 8.71 -1.30 -22.25
C LEU A 449 9.97 -0.68 -21.63
N MET A 450 10.24 0.59 -21.91
CA MET A 450 11.31 1.36 -21.26
C MET A 450 11.13 1.36 -19.74
N ALA A 451 9.92 1.71 -19.26
CA ALA A 451 9.63 1.78 -17.85
C ALA A 451 9.77 0.42 -17.15
N ALA A 452 9.24 -0.66 -17.75
CA ALA A 452 9.36 -2.01 -17.20
C ALA A 452 10.81 -2.51 -17.15
N ARG A 453 11.62 -2.23 -18.19
CA ARG A 453 13.06 -2.54 -18.21
C ARG A 453 13.80 -1.78 -17.11
N ALA A 454 13.46 -0.51 -16.88
CA ALA A 454 14.08 0.29 -15.84
C ALA A 454 13.82 -0.29 -14.44
N VAL A 455 12.57 -0.67 -14.13
CA VAL A 455 12.20 -1.34 -12.87
C VAL A 455 13.06 -2.59 -12.62
N PHE A 456 13.19 -3.47 -13.62
CA PHE A 456 13.99 -4.69 -13.49
C PHE A 456 15.49 -4.43 -13.40
N ARG A 457 16.02 -3.40 -14.07
CA ARG A 457 17.46 -3.06 -13.95
C ARG A 457 17.80 -2.48 -12.58
N MET A 458 16.87 -1.77 -11.96
CA MET A 458 17.09 -1.13 -10.66
C MET A 458 17.19 -2.12 -9.50
N THR A 459 16.67 -3.34 -9.61
CA THR A 459 16.77 -4.34 -8.54
C THR A 459 18.22 -4.66 -8.19
N GLY A 460 19.10 -4.70 -9.21
CA GLY A 460 20.53 -4.96 -9.02
C GLY A 460 21.29 -3.83 -8.30
N THR A 461 20.66 -2.68 -8.08
CA THR A 461 21.24 -1.56 -7.31
C THR A 461 20.99 -1.68 -5.79
N VAL A 462 20.09 -2.58 -5.39
CA VAL A 462 19.70 -2.78 -3.99
C VAL A 462 20.60 -3.85 -3.35
N PRO A 463 21.35 -3.53 -2.27
CA PRO A 463 22.16 -4.52 -1.59
C PRO A 463 21.31 -5.66 -1.02
N HIS A 464 21.82 -6.90 -1.11
CA HIS A 464 21.16 -8.07 -0.51
C HIS A 464 20.97 -7.88 1.01
N GLY A 465 19.81 -8.31 1.50
CA GLY A 465 19.40 -8.14 2.90
C GLY A 465 18.85 -6.74 3.25
N SER A 466 18.79 -5.81 2.30
CA SER A 466 18.10 -4.52 2.52
C SER A 466 16.59 -4.73 2.62
N SER A 467 15.95 -4.11 3.59
CA SER A 467 14.49 -4.03 3.63
C SER A 467 13.97 -3.19 2.46
N ILE A 468 12.90 -3.65 1.82
CA ILE A 468 12.23 -2.96 0.72
C ILE A 468 10.82 -2.58 1.12
N ASN A 469 10.41 -1.37 0.75
CA ASN A 469 9.02 -0.95 0.89
C ASN A 469 8.06 -1.96 0.20
N PRO A 470 7.13 -2.59 0.94
CA PRO A 470 6.26 -3.63 0.39
C PRO A 470 5.43 -3.20 -0.83
N ILE A 471 5.16 -1.89 -1.00
CA ILE A 471 4.42 -1.38 -2.15
C ILE A 471 5.08 -1.74 -3.48
N ILE A 472 6.41 -1.87 -3.49
CA ILE A 472 7.20 -2.15 -4.68
C ILE A 472 6.83 -3.50 -5.31
N GLY A 473 6.30 -4.45 -4.52
CA GLY A 473 5.81 -5.73 -5.05
C GLY A 473 4.74 -5.54 -6.13
N THR A 474 3.84 -4.57 -5.96
CA THR A 474 2.80 -4.27 -6.95
C THR A 474 3.38 -3.73 -8.26
N VAL A 475 4.46 -2.94 -8.18
CA VAL A 475 5.19 -2.42 -9.34
C VAL A 475 5.93 -3.54 -10.07
N TRP A 476 6.57 -4.44 -9.33
CA TRP A 476 7.27 -5.60 -9.89
C TRP A 476 6.34 -6.52 -10.66
N VAL A 477 5.14 -6.81 -10.14
CA VAL A 477 4.12 -7.61 -10.85
C VAL A 477 3.75 -6.95 -12.17
N SER A 478 3.46 -5.64 -12.15
CA SER A 478 3.08 -4.90 -13.36
C SER A 478 4.21 -4.88 -14.39
N ALA A 479 5.45 -4.61 -13.98
CA ALA A 479 6.61 -4.62 -14.87
C ALA A 479 6.88 -6.02 -15.44
N GLY A 480 6.78 -7.06 -14.60
CA GLY A 480 6.99 -8.44 -15.02
C GLY A 480 5.99 -8.87 -16.10
N GLN A 481 4.71 -8.51 -15.92
CA GLN A 481 3.67 -8.77 -16.93
C GLN A 481 4.00 -8.10 -18.28
N VAL A 482 4.41 -6.83 -18.27
CA VAL A 482 4.82 -6.11 -19.48
C VAL A 482 5.97 -6.84 -20.20
N LEU A 483 7.05 -7.15 -19.49
CA LEU A 483 8.23 -7.79 -20.11
C LEU A 483 7.91 -9.17 -20.67
N LEU A 484 7.07 -9.94 -19.99
CA LEU A 484 6.66 -11.27 -20.42
C LEU A 484 5.72 -11.23 -21.63
N GLU A 485 4.73 -10.32 -21.66
CA GLU A 485 3.86 -10.12 -22.83
C GLU A 485 4.69 -9.78 -24.07
N GLU A 486 5.71 -8.92 -23.92
CA GLU A 486 6.60 -8.56 -25.01
C GLU A 486 7.50 -9.75 -25.45
N LEU A 487 8.07 -10.50 -24.51
CA LEU A 487 8.84 -11.71 -24.82
C LEU A 487 8.00 -12.76 -25.58
N VAL A 488 6.73 -12.95 -25.19
CA VAL A 488 5.80 -13.85 -25.88
C VAL A 488 5.53 -13.34 -27.29
N THR A 489 5.31 -12.04 -27.46
CA THR A 489 5.06 -11.41 -28.76
C THR A 489 6.26 -11.55 -29.71
N LEU A 490 7.47 -11.26 -29.23
CA LEU A 490 8.70 -11.42 -30.00
C LEU A 490 8.90 -12.87 -30.45
N ARG A 491 8.67 -13.84 -29.55
CA ARG A 491 8.78 -15.27 -29.87
C ARG A 491 7.71 -15.74 -30.86
N ALA A 492 6.48 -15.25 -30.75
CA ALA A 492 5.39 -15.57 -31.67
C ALA A 492 5.63 -15.01 -33.07
N SER A 493 6.31 -13.86 -33.18
CA SER A 493 6.69 -13.24 -34.46
C SER A 493 7.88 -13.93 -35.16
N ARG A 494 8.59 -14.82 -34.45
CA ARG A 494 9.78 -15.51 -34.94
C ARG A 494 9.41 -16.80 -35.66
N SER A 495 10.04 -17.07 -36.80
CA SER A 495 9.99 -18.40 -37.41
C SER A 495 10.71 -19.41 -36.51
N ALA A 496 10.20 -20.64 -36.40
CA ALA A 496 10.76 -21.67 -35.53
C ALA A 496 12.23 -22.04 -35.86
N HIS A 497 12.70 -21.69 -37.06
CA HIS A 497 14.05 -21.98 -37.54
C HIS A 497 15.04 -20.81 -37.41
N ASP A 498 14.57 -19.62 -37.06
CA ASP A 498 15.44 -18.45 -36.92
C ASP A 498 15.99 -18.35 -35.49
N PRO A 499 17.27 -17.98 -35.31
CA PRO A 499 17.82 -17.71 -33.99
C PRO A 499 17.10 -16.53 -33.32
N ALA A 500 17.16 -16.49 -31.98
CA ALA A 500 16.62 -15.37 -31.22
C ALA A 500 17.26 -14.05 -31.70
N LYS A 501 16.43 -13.02 -31.89
CA LYS A 501 16.94 -11.68 -32.22
C LYS A 501 17.71 -11.11 -31.03
N ASN A 502 18.63 -10.18 -31.28
CA ASN A 502 19.37 -9.50 -30.20
C ASN A 502 18.44 -8.87 -29.17
N GLU A 503 17.33 -8.29 -29.63
CA GLU A 503 16.31 -7.67 -28.76
C GLU A 503 15.61 -8.68 -27.84
N GLU A 504 15.25 -9.87 -28.35
CA GLU A 504 14.68 -10.95 -27.52
C GLU A 504 15.69 -11.40 -26.45
N THR A 505 16.96 -11.51 -26.84
CA THR A 505 18.04 -11.98 -25.95
C THR A 505 18.33 -10.95 -24.85
N GLU A 506 18.40 -9.66 -25.20
CA GLU A 506 18.58 -8.57 -24.24
C GLU A 506 17.40 -8.51 -23.27
N LEU A 507 16.17 -8.54 -23.78
CA LEU A 507 14.96 -8.47 -22.97
C LEU A 507 14.88 -9.65 -21.98
N PHE A 508 15.19 -10.86 -22.46
CA PHE A 508 15.24 -12.05 -21.62
C PHE A 508 16.32 -11.95 -20.55
N SER A 509 17.50 -11.40 -20.88
CA SER A 509 18.57 -11.16 -19.92
C SER A 509 18.16 -10.18 -18.82
N VAL A 510 17.51 -9.06 -19.19
CA VAL A 510 17.02 -8.07 -18.23
C VAL A 510 15.96 -8.69 -17.32
N PHE A 511 15.00 -9.42 -17.90
CA PHE A 511 13.96 -10.10 -17.14
C PHE A 511 14.56 -11.11 -16.15
N ASN A 512 15.44 -11.99 -16.62
CA ASN A 512 16.00 -13.04 -15.77
C ASN A 512 16.88 -12.47 -14.64
N ALA A 513 17.75 -11.49 -14.93
CA ALA A 513 18.57 -10.86 -13.91
C ALA A 513 17.70 -10.18 -12.84
N GLY A 514 16.77 -9.32 -13.26
CA GLY A 514 15.91 -8.62 -12.31
C GLY A 514 14.99 -9.56 -11.52
N PHE A 515 14.48 -10.63 -12.14
CA PHE A 515 13.67 -11.63 -11.46
C PHE A 515 14.45 -12.38 -10.37
N GLN A 516 15.72 -12.71 -10.61
CA GLN A 516 16.57 -13.33 -9.58
C GLN A 516 16.83 -12.38 -8.41
N ASP A 517 17.12 -11.10 -8.68
CA ASP A 517 17.27 -10.10 -7.63
C ASP A 517 15.98 -9.97 -6.81
N MET A 518 14.82 -9.90 -7.47
CA MET A 518 13.53 -9.82 -6.79
C MET A 518 13.26 -11.02 -5.89
N ILE A 519 13.66 -12.25 -6.27
CA ILE A 519 13.52 -13.44 -5.41
C ILE A 519 14.29 -13.24 -4.09
N ILE A 520 15.53 -12.77 -4.17
CA ILE A 520 16.39 -12.55 -3.01
C ILE A 520 15.82 -11.43 -2.13
N LEU A 521 15.41 -10.33 -2.76
CA LEU A 521 14.89 -9.16 -2.06
C LEU A 521 13.50 -9.40 -1.45
N ALA A 522 12.71 -10.29 -2.04
CA ALA A 522 11.36 -10.60 -1.58
C ALA A 522 11.30 -11.36 -0.24
N GLU A 523 12.43 -11.87 0.26
CA GLU A 523 12.51 -12.49 1.59
C GLU A 523 12.15 -11.50 2.71
N SER A 524 12.24 -10.19 2.47
CA SER A 524 11.95 -9.16 3.48
C SER A 524 10.46 -8.99 3.81
N SER A 525 9.54 -9.56 3.02
CA SER A 525 8.09 -9.38 3.21
C SER A 525 7.28 -10.48 2.52
N ILE A 526 6.20 -10.93 3.17
CA ILE A 526 5.27 -11.91 2.61
C ILE A 526 4.66 -11.40 1.29
N LEU A 527 4.22 -10.13 1.25
CA LEU A 527 3.67 -9.53 0.05
C LEU A 527 4.67 -9.52 -1.12
N LEU A 528 5.94 -9.19 -0.88
CA LEU A 528 6.95 -9.24 -1.94
C LEU A 528 7.15 -10.68 -2.44
N SER A 529 7.20 -11.64 -1.53
CA SER A 529 7.27 -13.07 -1.87
C SER A 529 6.09 -13.56 -2.70
N GLU A 530 4.87 -13.13 -2.35
CA GLU A 530 3.67 -13.42 -3.14
C GLU A 530 3.68 -12.70 -4.49
N SER A 531 4.12 -11.45 -4.52
CA SER A 531 4.24 -10.64 -5.74
C SER A 531 5.18 -11.29 -6.76
N VAL A 532 6.35 -11.75 -6.33
CA VAL A 532 7.31 -12.45 -7.20
C VAL A 532 6.73 -13.78 -7.71
N ARG A 533 5.91 -14.48 -6.91
CA ARG A 533 5.20 -15.70 -7.36
C ARG A 533 4.11 -15.42 -8.40
N CYS A 534 3.53 -14.23 -8.38
CA CYS A 534 2.51 -13.81 -9.36
C CYS A 534 3.10 -13.46 -10.73
N ILE A 535 4.42 -13.24 -10.83
CA ILE A 535 5.09 -13.03 -12.12
C ILE A 535 5.19 -14.40 -12.83
N PRO A 536 4.55 -14.57 -14.00
CA PRO A 536 4.62 -15.82 -14.75
C PRO A 536 6.07 -16.20 -15.11
N ARG A 537 6.34 -17.51 -15.21
CA ARG A 537 7.68 -18.04 -15.54
C ARG A 537 7.79 -18.44 -17.00
#